data_AF-A0A4Q3G6N6-F1
#
_entry.id   AF-A0A4Q3G6N6-F1
#
_cell.length_a   1.000
_cell.length_b   1.000
_cell.length_c   1.000
_cell.angle_alpha   90.00
_cell.angle_beta   90.00
_cell.angle_gamma   90.00
#
_symmetry.space_group_name_H-M   'P 1'
#
loop_
_entity.id
_entity.type
_entity.pdbx_description
1 polymer ?
#
loop_
_entity_poly.entity_id
_entity_poly.type
_entity_poly.pdbx_seq_one_letter_code
_entity_poly.pdbx_strand_id
1 'polypeptide(L)'
;MSNEYRRIEVITGDVLRRRWTTEQKLRIIEESFEPGETVSSAARRHGVAPNLLYRWRRLLSEGGTAAVDSDEPVVGNSEVKKLEDRVRELERMLGRKTMEVELLRDALSKAGPKKTDIAADLVAEGRWQMKTVADVLNVSRSNLAERLSGRSKSRGPYHKSEDADLLPAIRRLVDARPTYGYRRIAALLNRERRAADQPVVNAKRVHRIMGNNAMLLEKHTAVRKGRIHDGKVMVMRSNLRWCSDGLEFTCWNGDVVRLAFIIDAFDREIIAWTAVANAGISGSDVRDMMLEAVEKRFRATRAPQAIEHLSDNGSAYTAKETRLFAQAINLTPCFTPVASPQSNGMSEAFVKTLKRDYIRISPLPDAETALRQIDGWIEDYN
;
A
#
# COMPACT_ATOMS: atom_id res chain seq x y z
N MET A 1 -56.24 70.83 -87.57
CA MET A 1 -55.57 70.32 -86.35
C MET A 1 -56.53 69.37 -85.65
N SER A 2 -56.29 68.06 -85.72
CA SER A 2 -56.82 67.07 -84.78
C SER A 2 -56.12 65.73 -85.03
N ASN A 3 -55.46 65.24 -83.99
CA ASN A 3 -54.62 64.03 -83.92
C ASN A 3 -55.31 62.78 -84.48
N GLU A 4 -54.67 62.12 -85.46
CA GLU A 4 -55.04 60.76 -85.88
C GLU A 4 -54.20 59.77 -85.07
N TYR A 5 -54.86 59.05 -84.15
CA TYR A 5 -54.25 58.02 -83.30
C TYR A 5 -53.85 56.81 -84.15
N ARG A 6 -52.56 56.49 -84.19
CA ARG A 6 -52.08 55.24 -84.79
C ARG A 6 -52.13 54.13 -83.75
N ARG A 7 -53.07 53.21 -83.94
CA ARG A 7 -53.26 51.99 -83.16
C ARG A 7 -51.99 51.14 -83.22
N ILE A 8 -51.31 50.96 -82.09
CA ILE A 8 -50.18 50.03 -81.94
C ILE A 8 -50.77 48.73 -81.41
N GLU A 9 -50.82 47.70 -82.24
CA GLU A 9 -51.04 46.32 -81.79
C GLU A 9 -49.72 45.79 -81.23
N VAL A 10 -49.61 45.75 -79.90
CA VAL A 10 -48.56 45.02 -79.20
C VAL A 10 -48.94 43.55 -79.26
N ILE A 11 -48.35 42.80 -80.18
CA ILE A 11 -48.44 41.34 -80.20
C ILE A 11 -47.61 40.81 -79.03
N THR A 12 -48.26 40.59 -77.90
CA THR A 12 -47.78 39.76 -76.79
C THR A 12 -47.79 38.30 -77.24
N GLY A 13 -46.72 37.86 -77.89
CA GLY A 13 -46.45 36.44 -78.12
C GLY A 13 -45.46 35.94 -77.08
N ASP A 14 -45.90 35.03 -76.20
CA ASP A 14 -45.02 34.25 -75.34
C ASP A 14 -43.97 33.55 -76.20
N VAL A 15 -42.73 34.06 -76.20
CA VAL A 15 -41.59 33.35 -76.76
C VAL A 15 -41.33 32.17 -75.83
N LEU A 16 -42.02 31.05 -76.07
CA LEU A 16 -41.68 29.77 -75.48
C LEU A 16 -40.21 29.50 -75.84
N ARG A 17 -39.30 29.65 -74.87
CA ARG A 17 -37.91 29.24 -75.04
C ARG A 17 -37.93 27.81 -75.55
N ARG A 18 -37.46 27.60 -76.77
CA ARG A 18 -37.38 26.28 -77.40
C ARG A 18 -36.60 25.37 -76.46
N ARG A 19 -37.25 24.31 -75.95
CA ARG A 19 -36.62 23.29 -75.12
C ARG A 19 -36.14 22.18 -76.03
N TRP A 20 -34.87 21.82 -75.92
CA TRP A 20 -34.29 20.68 -76.63
C TRP A 20 -34.30 19.47 -75.71
N THR A 21 -34.85 18.36 -76.19
CA THR A 21 -34.73 17.07 -75.50
C THR A 21 -33.29 16.57 -75.55
N THR A 22 -32.92 15.66 -74.66
CA THR A 22 -31.57 15.07 -74.59
C THR A 22 -31.17 14.44 -75.92
N GLU A 23 -32.08 13.70 -76.56
CA GLU A 23 -31.88 13.11 -77.89
C GLU A 23 -31.66 14.18 -78.98
N GLN A 24 -32.40 15.30 -78.91
CA GLN A 24 -32.20 16.42 -79.84
C GLN A 24 -30.85 17.10 -79.61
N LYS A 25 -30.45 17.32 -78.35
CA LYS A 25 -29.12 17.85 -78.03
C LYS A 25 -28.02 16.96 -78.60
N LEU A 26 -28.11 15.65 -78.38
CA LEU A 26 -27.11 14.68 -78.87
C LEU A 26 -27.02 14.64 -80.39
N ARG A 27 -28.16 14.63 -81.09
CA ARG A 27 -28.19 14.67 -82.56
C ARG A 27 -27.53 15.94 -83.12
N ILE A 28 -27.84 17.10 -82.55
CA ILE A 28 -27.25 18.38 -82.97
C ILE A 28 -25.74 18.42 -82.67
N ILE A 29 -25.31 17.80 -81.57
CA ILE A 29 -23.90 17.65 -81.23
C ILE A 29 -23.19 16.73 -82.23
N GLU A 30 -23.74 15.56 -82.54
CA GLU A 30 -23.20 14.60 -83.51
C GLU A 30 -23.04 15.21 -84.89
N GLU A 31 -24.07 15.89 -85.40
CA GLU A 31 -24.01 16.61 -86.68
C GLU A 31 -22.90 17.69 -86.67
N SER A 32 -22.61 18.31 -85.51
CA SER A 32 -21.52 19.28 -85.39
C SER A 32 -20.10 18.68 -85.44
N PHE A 33 -19.97 17.34 -85.43
CA PHE A 33 -18.72 16.62 -85.62
C PHE A 33 -18.52 16.09 -87.05
N GLU A 34 -19.50 16.26 -87.95
CA GLU A 34 -19.37 15.78 -89.33
C GLU A 34 -18.26 16.50 -90.13
N PRO A 35 -17.52 15.80 -91.01
CA PRO A 35 -16.45 16.41 -91.80
C PRO A 35 -16.97 17.52 -92.72
N GLY A 36 -16.42 18.73 -92.58
CA GLY A 36 -16.83 19.91 -93.36
C GLY A 36 -17.89 20.79 -92.69
N GLU A 37 -18.43 20.38 -91.54
CA GLU A 37 -19.38 21.16 -90.75
C GLU A 37 -18.66 22.07 -89.73
N THR A 38 -19.25 23.23 -89.42
CA THR A 38 -18.76 24.09 -88.33
C THR A 38 -19.82 24.23 -87.25
N VAL A 39 -19.42 24.40 -85.99
CA VAL A 39 -20.35 24.56 -84.85
C VAL A 39 -21.37 25.67 -85.10
N SER A 40 -20.94 26.77 -85.71
CA SER A 40 -21.80 27.91 -86.02
C SER A 40 -22.77 27.66 -87.19
N SER A 41 -22.46 26.71 -88.07
CA SER A 41 -23.34 26.31 -89.18
C SER A 41 -24.36 25.25 -88.71
N ALA A 42 -23.92 24.23 -87.97
CA ALA A 42 -24.80 23.27 -87.30
C ALA A 42 -25.78 23.95 -86.32
N ALA A 43 -25.30 24.90 -85.52
CA ALA A 43 -26.14 25.66 -84.59
C ALA A 43 -27.20 26.50 -85.33
N ARG A 44 -26.85 27.15 -86.45
CA ARG A 44 -27.80 27.92 -87.27
C ARG A 44 -28.87 27.04 -87.90
N ARG A 45 -28.52 25.85 -88.39
CA ARG A 45 -29.45 24.89 -89.01
C ARG A 45 -30.55 24.44 -88.05
N HIS A 46 -30.21 24.27 -86.78
CA HIS A 46 -31.13 23.81 -85.73
C HIS A 46 -31.72 24.93 -84.87
N GLY A 47 -31.40 26.19 -85.17
CA GLY A 47 -31.86 27.36 -84.41
C GLY A 47 -31.33 27.39 -82.97
N VAL A 48 -30.12 26.87 -82.75
CA VAL A 48 -29.41 26.87 -81.46
C VAL A 48 -28.40 28.01 -81.41
N ALA A 49 -28.17 28.61 -80.24
CA ALA A 49 -27.10 29.57 -80.07
C ALA A 49 -25.72 28.86 -80.12
N PRO A 50 -24.73 29.32 -80.89
CA PRO A 50 -23.42 28.64 -81.00
C PRO A 50 -22.74 28.39 -79.64
N ASN A 51 -22.81 29.33 -78.70
CA ASN A 51 -22.25 29.19 -77.35
C ASN A 51 -22.89 28.03 -76.56
N LEU A 52 -24.19 27.79 -76.75
CA LEU A 52 -24.91 26.71 -76.10
C LEU A 52 -24.46 25.35 -76.68
N LEU A 53 -24.24 25.28 -77.99
CA LEU A 53 -23.73 24.07 -78.64
C LEU A 53 -22.27 23.78 -78.23
N TYR A 54 -21.42 24.81 -78.08
CA TYR A 54 -20.07 24.63 -77.50
C TYR A 54 -20.13 24.11 -76.06
N ARG A 55 -21.05 24.62 -75.24
CA ARG A 55 -21.26 24.13 -73.87
C ARG A 55 -21.70 22.67 -73.87
N TRP A 56 -22.64 22.28 -74.74
CA TRP A 56 -23.07 20.88 -74.83
C TRP A 56 -21.97 19.95 -75.33
N ARG A 57 -21.15 20.36 -76.32
CA ARG A 57 -19.97 19.58 -76.74
C ARG A 57 -18.99 19.38 -75.60
N ARG A 58 -18.76 20.42 -74.80
CA ARG A 58 -17.88 20.36 -73.63
C ARG A 58 -18.44 19.41 -72.56
N LEU A 59 -19.73 19.54 -72.22
CA LEU A 59 -20.40 18.66 -71.26
C LEU A 59 -20.41 17.20 -71.73
N LEU A 60 -20.60 16.94 -73.03
CA LEU A 60 -20.50 15.60 -73.62
C LEU A 60 -19.09 15.02 -73.46
N SER A 61 -18.07 15.85 -73.68
CA SER A 61 -16.66 15.44 -73.55
C SER A 61 -16.20 15.23 -72.09
N GLU A 62 -16.74 16.00 -71.14
CA GLU A 62 -16.33 15.96 -69.73
C GLU A 62 -17.15 14.96 -68.89
N GLY A 63 -18.44 14.78 -69.18
CA GLY A 63 -19.37 13.98 -68.35
C GLY A 63 -20.39 13.14 -69.13
N GLY A 64 -20.20 12.96 -70.44
CA GLY A 64 -21.04 12.10 -71.27
C GLY A 64 -22.49 12.59 -71.42
N THR A 65 -23.39 11.70 -71.84
CA THR A 65 -24.81 12.03 -72.12
C THR A 65 -25.56 12.54 -70.88
N ALA A 66 -25.17 12.10 -69.69
CA ALA A 66 -25.77 12.52 -68.42
C ALA A 66 -25.49 14.00 -68.09
N ALA A 67 -24.29 14.52 -68.40
CA ALA A 67 -23.95 15.93 -68.20
C ALA A 67 -24.62 16.85 -69.23
N VAL A 68 -24.89 16.34 -70.44
CA VAL A 68 -25.65 17.07 -71.49
C VAL A 68 -27.14 17.15 -71.14
N ASP A 69 -27.67 16.13 -70.46
CA ASP A 69 -29.05 16.09 -69.97
C ASP A 69 -29.29 17.13 -68.88
N SER A 70 -28.45 17.12 -67.82
CA SER A 70 -28.57 18.00 -66.65
C SER A 70 -28.05 19.43 -66.89
N ASP A 71 -27.32 19.67 -67.99
CA ASP A 71 -26.64 20.95 -68.30
C ASP A 71 -25.56 21.34 -67.25
N GLU A 72 -25.14 20.40 -66.39
CA GLU A 72 -24.15 20.57 -65.31
C GLU A 72 -22.95 19.61 -65.48
N PRO A 73 -21.73 20.03 -65.10
CA PRO A 73 -20.57 19.14 -65.11
C PRO A 73 -20.74 18.02 -64.08
N VAL A 74 -20.68 16.77 -64.53
CA VAL A 74 -20.77 15.58 -63.66
C VAL A 74 -19.36 15.05 -63.41
N VAL A 75 -18.99 14.82 -62.15
CA VAL A 75 -17.72 14.19 -61.79
C VAL A 75 -17.72 12.76 -62.33
N GLY A 76 -16.74 12.42 -63.17
CA GLY A 76 -16.68 11.10 -63.78
C GLY A 76 -16.63 10.00 -62.73
N ASN A 77 -17.33 8.88 -62.96
CA ASN A 77 -17.35 7.72 -62.06
C ASN A 77 -15.95 7.22 -61.66
N SER A 78 -14.94 7.46 -62.51
CA SER A 78 -13.54 7.13 -62.23
C SER A 78 -12.90 7.97 -61.12
N GLU A 79 -13.30 9.24 -60.99
CA GLU A 79 -12.78 10.17 -59.98
C GLU A 79 -13.49 9.99 -58.65
N VAL A 80 -14.80 9.71 -58.68
CA VAL A 80 -15.56 9.26 -57.51
C VAL A 80 -14.92 7.99 -56.93
N LYS A 81 -14.64 6.99 -57.77
CA LYS A 81 -13.99 5.73 -57.35
C LYS A 81 -12.60 5.94 -56.75
N LYS A 82 -11.78 6.84 -57.32
CA LYS A 82 -10.46 7.20 -56.74
C LYS A 82 -10.58 7.84 -55.36
N LEU A 83 -11.56 8.71 -55.16
CA LEU A 83 -11.82 9.33 -53.85
C LEU A 83 -12.31 8.28 -52.84
N GLU A 84 -13.21 7.38 -53.23
CA GLU A 84 -13.68 6.27 -52.39
C GLU A 84 -12.53 5.34 -51.98
N ASP A 85 -11.64 4.99 -52.92
CA ASP A 85 -10.46 4.18 -52.62
C ASP A 85 -9.51 4.91 -51.65
N ARG A 86 -9.36 6.25 -51.78
CA ARG A 86 -8.56 7.05 -50.85
C ARG A 86 -9.18 7.11 -49.46
N VAL A 87 -10.49 7.26 -49.35
CA VAL A 87 -11.23 7.22 -48.07
C VAL A 87 -11.02 5.86 -47.41
N ARG A 88 -11.18 4.76 -48.15
CA ARG A 88 -10.97 3.40 -47.62
C ARG A 88 -9.54 3.20 -47.11
N GLU A 89 -8.54 3.72 -47.81
CA GLU A 89 -7.15 3.62 -47.36
C GLU A 89 -6.87 4.48 -46.12
N LEU A 90 -7.44 5.68 -46.04
CA LEU A 90 -7.36 6.54 -44.85
C LEU A 90 -8.04 5.87 -43.64
N GLU A 91 -9.22 5.29 -43.82
CA GLU A 91 -9.93 4.55 -42.77
C GLU A 91 -9.11 3.35 -42.27
N ARG A 92 -8.46 2.61 -43.17
CA ARG A 92 -7.53 1.53 -42.80
C ARG A 92 -6.33 2.03 -42.00
N MET A 93 -5.72 3.14 -42.43
CA MET A 93 -4.60 3.75 -41.69
C MET A 93 -5.03 4.25 -40.31
N LEU A 94 -6.20 4.88 -40.23
CA LEU A 94 -6.77 5.33 -38.96
C LEU A 94 -7.02 4.15 -38.03
N GLY A 95 -7.62 3.06 -38.52
CA GLY A 95 -7.83 1.83 -37.74
C GLY A 95 -6.52 1.24 -37.19
N ARG A 96 -5.46 1.18 -38.01
CA ARG A 96 -4.12 0.74 -37.57
C ARG A 96 -3.57 1.63 -36.46
N LYS A 97 -3.67 2.97 -36.62
CA LYS A 97 -3.18 3.92 -35.62
C LYS A 97 -3.99 3.91 -34.33
N THR A 98 -5.31 3.71 -34.41
CA THR A 98 -6.17 3.54 -33.23
C THR A 98 -5.76 2.31 -32.42
N MET A 99 -5.54 1.17 -33.09
CA MET A 99 -5.07 -0.06 -32.44
C MET A 99 -3.69 0.12 -31.77
N GLU A 100 -2.76 0.80 -32.44
CA GLU A 100 -1.44 1.10 -31.88
C GLU A 100 -1.54 1.97 -30.60
N VAL A 101 -2.43 2.97 -30.59
CA VAL A 101 -2.69 3.81 -29.41
C VAL A 101 -3.30 3.00 -28.26
N GLU A 102 -4.24 2.09 -28.55
CA GLU A 102 -4.83 1.21 -27.55
C GLU A 102 -3.80 0.27 -26.93
N LEU A 103 -2.95 -0.35 -27.75
CA LEU A 103 -1.85 -1.20 -27.29
C LEU A 103 -0.88 -0.43 -26.39
N LEU A 104 -0.49 0.80 -26.77
CA LEU A 104 0.39 1.64 -25.97
C LEU A 104 -0.27 2.05 -24.63
N ARG A 105 -1.58 2.31 -24.62
CA ARG A 105 -2.34 2.59 -23.38
C ARG A 105 -2.34 1.38 -22.45
N ASP A 106 -2.52 0.18 -22.98
CA ASP A 106 -2.48 -1.07 -22.23
C ASP A 106 -1.08 -1.35 -21.68
N ALA A 107 -0.04 -1.18 -22.50
CA ALA A 107 1.35 -1.31 -22.06
C ALA A 107 1.67 -0.33 -20.93
N LEU A 108 1.27 0.93 -21.06
CA LEU A 108 1.45 1.96 -20.03
C LEU A 108 0.73 1.62 -18.73
N SER A 109 -0.47 1.01 -18.79
CA SER A 109 -1.19 0.57 -17.60
C SER A 109 -0.45 -0.52 -16.81
N LYS A 110 0.36 -1.33 -17.49
CA LYS A 110 1.11 -2.46 -16.91
C LYS A 110 2.54 -2.11 -16.52
N ALA A 111 3.13 -1.05 -17.08
CA ALA A 111 4.55 -0.72 -16.94
C ALA A 111 5.00 -0.30 -15.52
N GLY A 112 4.08 0.02 -14.60
CA GLY A 112 4.38 0.32 -13.19
C GLY A 112 4.56 1.79 -12.76
N PRO A 113 5.03 2.77 -13.59
CA PRO A 113 5.09 4.16 -13.17
C PRO A 113 3.68 4.77 -13.12
N LYS A 114 3.47 5.75 -12.23
CA LYS A 114 2.20 6.46 -12.18
C LYS A 114 2.09 7.35 -13.41
N LYS A 115 0.95 7.29 -14.12
CA LYS A 115 0.64 8.17 -15.28
C LYS A 115 0.89 9.65 -15.02
N THR A 116 0.78 10.09 -13.77
CA THR A 116 1.02 11.48 -13.34
C THR A 116 2.48 11.88 -13.31
N ASP A 117 3.40 10.95 -13.11
CA ASP A 117 4.85 11.22 -13.12
C ASP A 117 5.31 11.41 -14.58
N ILE A 118 4.95 10.47 -15.46
CA ILE A 118 5.20 10.56 -16.91
C ILE A 118 4.57 11.82 -17.52
N ALA A 119 3.35 12.15 -17.13
CA ALA A 119 2.68 13.36 -17.61
C ALA A 119 3.41 14.64 -17.16
N ALA A 120 3.99 14.67 -15.96
CA ALA A 120 4.77 15.82 -15.51
C ALA A 120 6.08 15.93 -16.31
N ASP A 121 6.77 14.82 -16.56
CA ASP A 121 8.00 14.78 -17.35
C ASP A 121 7.76 15.24 -18.80
N LEU A 122 6.71 14.73 -19.46
CA LEU A 122 6.34 15.14 -20.82
C LEU A 122 6.02 16.63 -20.96
N VAL A 123 5.44 17.23 -19.92
CA VAL A 123 5.17 18.68 -19.89
C VAL A 123 6.46 19.46 -19.59
N ALA A 124 7.33 18.95 -18.72
CA ALA A 124 8.62 19.57 -18.42
C ALA A 124 9.57 19.56 -19.63
N GLU A 125 9.52 18.53 -20.46
CA GLU A 125 10.25 18.45 -21.75
C GLU A 125 9.79 19.51 -22.76
N GLY A 126 8.63 20.14 -22.56
CA GLY A 126 8.13 21.27 -23.36
C GLY A 126 7.64 20.91 -24.77
N ARG A 127 7.64 19.62 -25.13
CA ARG A 127 7.23 19.16 -26.47
C ARG A 127 5.72 19.24 -26.72
N TRP A 128 4.92 19.19 -25.65
CA TRP A 128 3.46 19.12 -25.72
C TRP A 128 2.83 20.11 -24.75
N GLN A 129 1.69 20.70 -25.14
CA GLN A 129 0.94 21.57 -24.23
C GLN A 129 0.37 20.75 -23.06
N MET A 130 0.40 21.31 -21.85
CA MET A 130 -0.09 20.64 -20.63
C MET A 130 -1.53 20.13 -20.77
N LYS A 131 -2.41 20.87 -21.46
CA LYS A 131 -3.79 20.44 -21.72
C LYS A 131 -3.81 19.14 -22.54
N THR A 132 -3.04 19.09 -23.63
CA THR A 132 -2.94 17.92 -24.50
C THR A 132 -2.44 16.70 -23.73
N VAL A 133 -1.40 16.87 -22.89
CA VAL A 133 -0.87 15.78 -22.06
C VAL A 133 -1.90 15.30 -21.04
N ALA A 134 -2.61 16.23 -20.38
CA ALA A 134 -3.65 15.92 -19.41
C ALA A 134 -4.81 15.12 -20.03
N ASP A 135 -5.29 15.56 -21.20
CA ASP A 135 -6.41 14.93 -21.91
C ASP A 135 -6.01 13.55 -22.45
N VAL A 136 -4.82 13.40 -23.05
CA VAL A 136 -4.36 12.14 -23.65
C VAL A 136 -4.05 11.07 -22.58
N LEU A 137 -3.43 11.46 -21.46
CA LEU A 137 -3.08 10.54 -20.38
C LEU A 137 -4.19 10.39 -19.33
N ASN A 138 -5.30 11.12 -19.48
CA ASN A 138 -6.43 11.14 -18.56
C ASN A 138 -6.00 11.46 -17.12
N VAL A 139 -5.28 12.57 -16.94
CA VAL A 139 -4.81 13.05 -15.64
C VAL A 139 -5.29 14.48 -15.41
N SER A 140 -5.47 14.86 -14.13
CA SER A 140 -5.92 16.21 -13.81
C SER A 140 -4.87 17.26 -14.16
N ARG A 141 -5.26 18.24 -14.98
CA ARG A 141 -4.42 19.41 -15.33
C ARG A 141 -3.98 20.20 -14.10
N SER A 142 -4.84 20.35 -13.09
CA SER A 142 -4.48 21.09 -11.86
C SER A 142 -3.42 20.34 -11.05
N ASN A 143 -3.48 19.00 -11.02
CA ASN A 143 -2.46 18.18 -10.36
C ASN A 143 -1.09 18.29 -11.05
N LEU A 144 -1.06 18.36 -12.39
CA LEU A 144 0.18 18.57 -13.14
C LEU A 144 0.80 19.94 -12.86
N ALA A 145 -0.01 20.99 -12.85
CA ALA A 145 0.45 22.35 -12.54
C ALA A 145 1.01 22.45 -11.11
N GLU A 146 0.36 21.80 -10.13
CA GLU A 146 0.82 21.76 -8.73
C GLU A 146 2.16 20.99 -8.58
N ARG A 147 2.33 19.91 -9.34
CA ARG A 147 3.58 19.13 -9.37
C ARG A 147 4.73 19.90 -10.00
N LEU A 148 4.51 20.54 -11.16
CA LEU A 148 5.52 21.34 -11.85
C LEU A 148 5.93 22.60 -11.06
N SER A 149 5.02 23.16 -10.26
CA SER A 149 5.33 24.28 -9.37
C SER A 149 6.05 23.87 -8.07
N GLY A 150 6.34 22.58 -7.87
CA GLY A 150 6.98 22.07 -6.66
C GLY A 150 6.12 22.12 -5.40
N ARG A 151 4.83 22.46 -5.52
CA ARG A 151 3.88 22.55 -4.39
C ARG A 151 3.34 21.18 -3.96
N SER A 152 3.47 20.18 -4.83
CA SER A 152 3.12 18.80 -4.51
C SER A 152 4.07 18.24 -3.44
N LYS A 153 3.54 17.94 -2.25
CA LYS A 153 4.27 17.18 -1.23
C LYS A 153 4.66 15.81 -1.80
N SER A 154 5.95 15.50 -1.77
CA SER A 154 6.44 14.15 -2.07
C SER A 154 5.70 13.14 -1.19
N ARG A 155 4.92 12.26 -1.81
CA ARG A 155 4.36 11.07 -1.14
C ARG A 155 5.39 9.95 -1.22
N GLY A 156 6.51 10.14 -0.53
CA GLY A 156 7.55 9.14 -0.33
C GLY A 156 7.33 8.32 0.96
N PRO A 157 8.16 7.29 1.20
CA PRO A 157 8.24 6.64 2.50
C PRO A 157 8.43 7.68 3.61
N TYR A 158 7.86 7.42 4.79
CA TYR A 158 8.02 8.29 5.96
C TYR A 158 9.51 8.55 6.23
N HIS A 159 9.94 9.80 6.06
CA HIS A 159 11.30 10.24 6.36
C HIS A 159 11.21 11.52 7.19
N LYS A 160 11.48 11.42 8.49
CA LYS A 160 11.73 12.59 9.34
C LYS A 160 13.23 12.70 9.57
N SER A 161 13.82 13.86 9.27
CA SER A 161 15.24 14.12 9.55
C SER A 161 15.60 13.85 11.01
N GLU A 162 14.72 14.23 11.94
CA GLU A 162 14.82 13.95 13.38
C GLU A 162 14.93 12.46 13.75
N ASP A 163 14.57 11.52 12.85
CA ASP A 163 14.75 10.09 13.14
C ASP A 163 16.23 9.71 13.20
N ALA A 164 17.09 10.45 12.49
CA ALA A 164 18.54 10.26 12.55
C ALA A 164 19.10 10.52 13.95
N ASP A 165 18.53 11.47 14.70
CA ASP A 165 18.96 11.82 16.05
C ASP A 165 18.62 10.72 17.07
N LEU A 166 17.54 9.96 16.82
CA LEU A 166 17.09 8.88 17.70
C LEU A 166 17.82 7.56 17.43
N LEU A 167 18.38 7.39 16.23
CA LEU A 167 18.99 6.12 15.81
C LEU A 167 20.15 5.68 16.71
N PRO A 168 21.14 6.53 17.08
CA PRO A 168 22.23 6.12 17.95
C PRO A 168 21.76 5.64 19.33
N ALA A 169 20.77 6.32 19.92
CA ALA A 169 20.21 5.93 21.21
C ALA A 169 19.46 4.59 21.12
N ILE A 170 18.64 4.41 20.08
CA ILE A 170 17.96 3.13 19.82
C ILE A 170 18.98 2.01 19.59
N ARG A 171 20.03 2.26 18.81
CA ARG A 171 21.05 1.26 18.50
C ARG A 171 21.78 0.78 19.75
N ARG A 172 22.23 1.71 20.61
CA ARG A 172 22.84 1.37 21.90
C ARG A 172 21.93 0.49 22.76
N LEU A 173 20.64 0.81 22.83
CA LEU A 173 19.67 0.02 23.60
C LEU A 173 19.46 -1.39 23.01
N VAL A 174 19.42 -1.51 21.69
CA VAL A 174 19.30 -2.80 21.01
C VAL A 174 20.56 -3.65 21.23
N ASP A 175 21.74 -3.07 21.11
CA ASP A 175 23.01 -3.79 21.32
C ASP A 175 23.15 -4.26 22.78
N ALA A 176 22.70 -3.46 23.76
CA ALA A 176 22.70 -3.83 25.17
C ALA A 176 21.59 -4.84 25.55
N ARG A 177 20.52 -4.94 24.76
CA ARG A 177 19.35 -5.79 25.01
C ARG A 177 18.90 -6.48 23.71
N PRO A 178 19.70 -7.43 23.18
CA PRO A 178 19.49 -8.01 21.85
C PRO A 178 18.18 -8.81 21.72
N THR A 179 17.56 -9.20 22.84
CA THR A 179 16.31 -9.98 22.87
C THR A 179 15.06 -9.10 22.99
N TYR A 180 15.20 -7.78 23.09
CA TYR A 180 14.09 -6.87 23.34
C TYR A 180 13.44 -6.41 22.03
N GLY A 181 12.13 -6.62 21.94
CA GLY A 181 11.34 -6.08 20.82
C GLY A 181 11.13 -4.56 20.93
N TYR A 182 10.69 -3.95 19.84
CA TYR A 182 10.55 -2.48 19.73
C TYR A 182 9.73 -1.82 20.85
N ARG A 183 8.74 -2.51 21.43
CA ARG A 183 7.92 -1.96 22.53
C ARG A 183 8.74 -1.81 23.81
N ARG A 184 9.61 -2.77 24.13
CA ARG A 184 10.50 -2.69 25.29
C ARG A 184 11.61 -1.67 25.05
N ILE A 185 12.21 -1.67 23.85
CA ILE A 185 13.18 -0.64 23.46
C ILE A 185 12.56 0.76 23.55
N ALA A 186 11.33 0.96 23.07
CA ALA A 186 10.63 2.24 23.21
C ALA A 186 10.38 2.63 24.67
N ALA A 187 10.10 1.65 25.55
CA ALA A 187 9.93 1.91 26.98
C ALA A 187 11.25 2.35 27.63
N LEU A 188 12.36 1.65 27.34
CA LEU A 188 13.70 2.02 27.82
C LEU A 188 14.12 3.41 27.31
N LEU A 189 13.96 3.66 26.00
CA LEU A 189 14.23 4.97 25.41
C LEU A 189 13.42 6.08 26.08
N ASN A 190 12.14 5.85 26.32
CA ASN A 190 11.29 6.85 26.98
C ASN A 190 11.61 7.01 28.47
N ARG A 191 12.16 6.00 29.15
CA ARG A 191 12.67 6.13 30.51
C ARG A 191 13.88 7.06 30.55
N GLU A 192 14.86 6.85 29.67
CA GLU A 192 16.04 7.72 29.54
C GLU A 192 15.64 9.16 29.15
N ARG A 193 14.72 9.31 28.19
CA ARG A 193 14.25 10.63 27.75
C ARG A 193 13.50 11.38 28.85
N ARG A 194 12.65 10.72 29.64
CA ARG A 194 12.01 11.35 30.80
C ARG A 194 13.02 11.79 31.86
N ALA A 195 14.05 10.98 32.13
CA ALA A 195 15.11 11.34 33.07
C ALA A 195 15.93 12.56 32.59
N ALA A 196 15.96 12.82 31.29
CA ALA A 196 16.61 13.97 30.67
C ALA A 196 15.64 15.11 30.31
N ASP A 197 14.41 15.10 30.83
CA ASP A 197 13.34 16.07 30.52
C ASP A 197 13.05 16.26 29.02
N GLN A 198 13.27 15.21 28.23
CA GLN A 198 13.01 15.19 26.79
C GLN A 198 11.61 14.63 26.46
N PRO A 199 10.99 15.08 25.36
CA PRO A 199 9.68 14.58 24.95
C PRO A 199 9.73 13.09 24.60
N VAL A 200 8.68 12.36 24.99
CA VAL A 200 8.54 10.93 24.72
C VAL A 200 8.35 10.64 23.23
N VAL A 201 8.87 9.50 22.80
CA VAL A 201 8.79 9.01 21.43
C VAL A 201 7.71 7.93 21.34
N ASN A 202 6.84 8.04 20.33
CA ASN A 202 5.81 7.03 20.08
C ASN A 202 6.44 5.68 19.66
N ALA A 203 5.96 4.58 20.24
CA ALA A 203 6.47 3.24 19.94
C ALA A 203 6.36 2.85 18.44
N LYS A 204 5.39 3.38 17.69
CA LYS A 204 5.29 3.18 16.22
C LYS A 204 6.43 3.87 15.47
N ARG A 205 6.93 5.00 15.97
CA ARG A 205 8.09 5.69 15.42
C ARG A 205 9.34 4.85 15.65
N VAL A 206 9.53 4.35 16.88
CA VAL A 206 10.63 3.40 17.22
C VAL A 206 10.57 2.15 16.33
N HIS A 207 9.39 1.54 16.15
CA HIS A 207 9.21 0.40 15.25
C HIS A 207 9.68 0.68 13.83
N ARG A 208 9.32 1.85 13.26
CA ARG A 208 9.75 2.24 11.91
C ARG A 208 11.25 2.45 11.83
N ILE A 209 11.86 3.14 12.80
CA ILE A 209 13.31 3.35 12.83
C ILE A 209 14.03 2.00 12.92
N MET A 210 13.59 1.09 13.81
CA MET A 210 14.16 -0.24 13.91
C MET A 210 13.98 -1.07 12.63
N GLY A 211 12.80 -0.99 12.01
CA GLY A 211 12.50 -1.71 10.76
C GLY A 211 13.36 -1.23 9.58
N ASN A 212 13.52 0.08 9.41
CA ASN A 212 14.33 0.66 8.34
C ASN A 212 15.84 0.36 8.50
N ASN A 213 16.29 -0.04 9.69
CA ASN A 213 17.69 -0.32 10.01
C ASN A 213 17.95 -1.80 10.35
N ALA A 214 17.03 -2.71 9.99
CA ALA A 214 17.16 -4.15 10.24
C ALA A 214 17.41 -4.54 11.71
N MET A 215 16.83 -3.79 12.66
CA MET A 215 16.97 -4.02 14.11
C MET A 215 15.73 -4.69 14.74
N LEU A 216 14.79 -5.17 13.93
CA LEU A 216 13.61 -5.87 14.44
C LEU A 216 13.95 -7.34 14.69
N LEU A 217 13.46 -7.88 15.80
CA LEU A 217 13.51 -9.31 16.08
C LEU A 217 12.76 -10.09 15.01
N GLU A 218 13.33 -11.23 14.61
CA GLU A 218 12.63 -12.17 13.73
C GLU A 218 11.34 -12.66 14.38
N LYS A 219 10.29 -12.73 13.57
CA LYS A 219 9.01 -13.27 14.03
C LYS A 219 9.16 -14.77 14.23
N HIS A 220 8.97 -15.22 15.47
CA HIS A 220 8.85 -16.64 15.75
C HIS A 220 7.59 -17.21 15.09
N THR A 221 7.75 -18.01 14.04
CA THR A 221 6.68 -18.60 13.22
C THR A 221 6.17 -19.95 13.72
N ALA A 222 6.68 -20.46 14.85
CA ALA A 222 6.21 -21.77 15.32
C ALA A 222 4.74 -21.69 15.75
N VAL A 223 3.92 -22.49 15.07
CA VAL A 223 2.51 -22.69 15.42
C VAL A 223 2.46 -23.41 16.76
N ARG A 224 2.08 -22.71 17.82
CA ARG A 224 1.75 -23.36 19.09
C ARG A 224 0.48 -24.18 18.89
N LYS A 225 0.58 -25.51 18.88
CA LYS A 225 -0.57 -26.39 19.14
C LYS A 225 -0.98 -26.20 20.60
N GLY A 226 -1.81 -25.21 20.89
CA GLY A 226 -2.29 -24.94 22.24
C GLY A 226 -3.59 -25.70 22.53
N ARG A 227 -3.64 -26.47 23.63
CA ARG A 227 -4.90 -26.76 24.31
C ARG A 227 -5.41 -25.45 24.91
N ILE A 228 -6.64 -25.07 24.57
CA ILE A 228 -7.30 -23.89 25.12
C ILE A 228 -7.62 -24.20 26.58
N HIS A 229 -7.06 -23.42 27.49
CA HIS A 229 -7.38 -23.49 28.93
C HIS A 229 -8.05 -22.20 29.39
N ASP A 230 -8.96 -22.33 30.35
CA ASP A 230 -9.77 -21.24 30.90
C ASP A 230 -9.23 -20.73 32.26
N GLY A 231 -8.02 -21.16 32.64
CA GLY A 231 -7.41 -20.82 33.92
C GLY A 231 -6.93 -19.37 33.98
N LYS A 232 -7.69 -18.49 34.65
CA LYS A 232 -7.22 -17.15 35.00
C LYS A 232 -6.36 -17.21 36.26
N VAL A 233 -5.03 -17.18 36.07
CA VAL A 233 -4.07 -17.09 37.19
C VAL A 233 -3.97 -15.65 37.72
N MET A 234 -4.23 -14.65 36.87
CA MET A 234 -4.19 -13.24 37.26
C MET A 234 -5.29 -12.89 38.26
N VAL A 235 -4.90 -12.16 39.29
CA VAL A 235 -5.79 -11.67 40.36
C VAL A 235 -6.11 -10.18 40.15
N MET A 236 -7.11 -9.67 40.87
CA MET A 236 -7.64 -8.31 40.66
C MET A 236 -6.79 -7.19 41.29
N ARG A 237 -5.90 -7.53 42.23
CA ARG A 237 -4.98 -6.60 42.90
C ARG A 237 -3.77 -7.37 43.44
N SER A 238 -2.68 -6.65 43.70
CA SER A 238 -1.46 -7.17 44.32
C SER A 238 -1.75 -7.84 45.66
N ASN A 239 -0.90 -8.81 46.03
CA ASN A 239 -0.94 -9.50 47.32
C ASN A 239 -2.24 -10.27 47.61
N LEU A 240 -2.90 -10.76 46.55
CA LEU A 240 -3.95 -11.78 46.66
C LEU A 240 -3.41 -13.19 46.39
N ARG A 241 -2.49 -13.30 45.42
CA ARG A 241 -1.84 -14.56 45.07
C ARG A 241 -0.40 -14.30 44.68
N TRP A 242 0.50 -15.05 45.29
CA TRP A 242 1.89 -15.16 44.87
C TRP A 242 2.11 -16.53 44.24
N CYS A 243 2.86 -16.56 43.14
CA CYS A 243 3.25 -17.79 42.46
C CYS A 243 4.71 -18.08 42.77
N SER A 244 5.05 -19.36 42.91
CA SER A 244 6.41 -19.81 43.14
C SER A 244 6.75 -20.93 42.18
N ASP A 245 7.99 -20.97 41.72
CA ASP A 245 8.51 -22.02 40.84
C ASP A 245 10.04 -22.09 40.92
N GLY A 246 10.60 -23.16 40.40
CA GLY A 246 12.04 -23.37 40.28
C GLY A 246 12.51 -23.32 38.84
N LEU A 247 13.76 -22.91 38.64
CA LEU A 247 14.47 -23.12 37.38
C LEU A 247 15.90 -23.57 37.63
N GLU A 248 16.41 -24.34 36.67
CA GLU A 248 17.79 -24.82 36.65
C GLU A 248 18.47 -24.38 35.35
N PHE A 249 19.76 -24.06 35.45
CA PHE A 249 20.67 -23.87 34.32
C PHE A 249 22.10 -24.30 34.67
N THR A 250 22.89 -24.58 33.64
CA THR A 250 24.25 -25.12 33.77
C THR A 250 25.27 -24.08 33.28
N CYS A 251 26.35 -23.90 34.04
CA CYS A 251 27.49 -23.04 33.72
C CYS A 251 28.46 -23.76 32.77
N TRP A 252 29.41 -23.04 32.18
CA TRP A 252 30.35 -23.59 31.19
C TRP A 252 31.30 -24.63 31.77
N ASN A 253 31.67 -24.49 33.04
CA ASN A 253 32.48 -25.47 33.77
C ASN A 253 31.68 -26.72 34.21
N GLY A 254 30.37 -26.78 33.96
CA GLY A 254 29.49 -27.88 34.35
C GLY A 254 28.75 -27.69 35.68
N ASP A 255 29.01 -26.61 36.42
CA ASP A 255 28.25 -26.31 37.64
C ASP A 255 26.76 -26.10 37.34
N VAL A 256 25.91 -26.60 38.22
CA VAL A 256 24.45 -26.47 38.10
C VAL A 256 23.92 -25.48 39.12
N VAL A 257 23.26 -24.42 38.64
CA VAL A 257 22.59 -23.44 39.49
C VAL A 257 21.09 -23.69 39.48
N ARG A 258 20.51 -23.78 40.67
CA ARG A 258 19.05 -23.91 40.88
C ARG A 258 18.55 -22.67 41.60
N LEU A 259 17.51 -22.05 41.04
CA LEU A 259 16.90 -20.81 41.53
C LEU A 259 15.41 -21.05 41.76
N ALA A 260 14.91 -20.70 42.94
CA ALA A 260 13.47 -20.57 43.22
C ALA A 260 13.13 -19.11 43.47
N PHE A 261 11.89 -18.71 43.17
CA PHE A 261 11.44 -17.33 43.27
C PHE A 261 9.97 -17.26 43.67
N ILE A 262 9.57 -16.12 44.23
CA ILE A 262 8.18 -15.76 44.52
C ILE A 262 7.83 -14.53 43.68
N ILE A 263 6.80 -14.65 42.84
CA ILE A 263 6.28 -13.59 41.97
C ILE A 263 4.85 -13.21 42.34
N ASP A 264 4.52 -11.92 42.37
CA ASP A 264 3.13 -11.47 42.53
C ASP A 264 2.33 -11.67 41.22
N ALA A 265 1.17 -12.32 41.34
CA ALA A 265 0.31 -12.63 40.20
C ALA A 265 -0.43 -11.41 39.60
N PHE A 266 -0.31 -10.22 40.19
CA PHE A 266 -0.88 -8.98 39.67
C PHE A 266 0.13 -8.11 38.92
N ASP A 267 1.13 -7.59 39.63
CA ASP A 267 2.09 -6.61 39.09
C ASP A 267 3.32 -7.26 38.43
N ARG A 268 3.48 -8.58 38.57
CA ARG A 268 4.60 -9.38 38.06
C ARG A 268 5.94 -9.14 38.75
N GLU A 269 5.96 -8.48 39.90
CA GLU A 269 7.20 -8.26 40.65
C GLU A 269 7.72 -9.58 41.26
N ILE A 270 9.02 -9.84 41.11
CA ILE A 270 9.74 -10.86 41.88
C ILE A 270 10.03 -10.29 43.26
N ILE A 271 9.36 -10.83 44.27
CA ILE A 271 9.41 -10.33 45.64
C ILE A 271 10.65 -10.87 46.36
N ALA A 272 10.90 -12.17 46.25
CA ALA A 272 12.04 -12.85 46.86
C ALA A 272 12.49 -14.03 46.00
N TRP A 273 13.73 -14.45 46.19
CA TRP A 273 14.32 -15.55 45.45
C TRP A 273 15.45 -16.21 46.27
N THR A 274 15.73 -17.47 45.99
CA THR A 274 16.86 -18.20 46.58
C THR A 274 17.58 -19.02 45.51
N ALA A 275 18.90 -19.01 45.52
CA ALA A 275 19.71 -19.71 44.53
C ALA A 275 20.81 -20.53 45.20
N VAL A 276 20.99 -21.76 44.73
CA VAL A 276 22.01 -22.69 45.23
C VAL A 276 22.83 -23.25 44.08
N ALA A 277 24.13 -23.44 44.32
CA ALA A 277 25.06 -24.05 43.38
C ALA A 277 25.28 -25.53 43.73
N ASN A 278 25.22 -26.40 42.72
CA ASN A 278 25.51 -27.83 42.80
C ASN A 278 24.70 -28.62 43.85
N ALA A 279 23.63 -28.03 44.39
CA ALA A 279 22.77 -28.60 45.42
C ALA A 279 21.29 -28.45 45.03
N GLY A 280 20.41 -29.22 45.68
CA GLY A 280 18.97 -29.05 45.56
C GLY A 280 18.47 -27.94 46.49
N ILE A 281 17.39 -27.26 46.10
CA ILE A 281 16.71 -26.28 46.98
C ILE A 281 15.97 -27.07 48.06
N SER A 282 16.32 -26.81 49.31
CA SER A 282 15.76 -27.49 50.47
C SER A 282 14.44 -26.86 50.92
N GLY A 283 13.70 -27.59 51.77
CA GLY A 283 12.49 -27.04 52.40
C GLY A 283 12.77 -25.85 53.31
N SER A 284 13.96 -25.76 53.93
CA SER A 284 14.38 -24.58 54.70
C SER A 284 14.59 -23.37 53.80
N ASP A 285 15.28 -23.53 52.66
CA ASP A 285 15.51 -22.42 51.73
C ASP A 285 14.19 -21.81 51.23
N VAL A 286 13.19 -22.66 50.97
CA VAL A 286 11.85 -22.21 50.57
C VAL A 286 11.14 -21.45 51.69
N ARG A 287 11.26 -21.90 52.94
CA ARG A 287 10.66 -21.20 54.09
C ARG A 287 11.32 -19.85 54.33
N ASP A 288 12.64 -19.77 54.24
CA ASP A 288 13.39 -18.52 54.38
C ASP A 288 13.00 -17.54 53.27
N MET A 289 12.88 -18.02 52.02
CA MET A 289 12.38 -17.22 50.88
C MET A 289 10.94 -16.73 51.09
N MET A 290 10.05 -17.55 51.66
CA MET A 290 8.68 -17.13 51.99
C MET A 290 8.66 -16.02 53.05
N LEU A 291 9.49 -16.16 54.09
CA LEU A 291 9.60 -15.14 55.14
C LEU A 291 10.16 -13.84 54.58
N GLU A 292 11.24 -13.91 53.80
CA GLU A 292 11.85 -12.76 53.15
C GLU A 292 10.85 -12.02 52.25
N ALA A 293 10.00 -12.75 51.50
CA ALA A 293 8.96 -12.13 50.69
C ALA A 293 7.95 -11.34 51.52
N VAL A 294 7.50 -11.90 52.65
CA VAL A 294 6.57 -11.23 53.56
C VAL A 294 7.22 -10.00 54.21
N GLU A 295 8.48 -10.12 54.63
CA GLU A 295 9.24 -9.01 55.23
C GLU A 295 9.48 -7.89 54.23
N LYS A 296 9.91 -8.20 53.01
CA LYS A 296 10.10 -7.20 51.93
C LYS A 296 8.81 -6.47 51.60
N ARG A 297 7.69 -7.19 51.49
CA ARG A 297 6.42 -6.62 51.05
C ARG A 297 5.69 -5.83 52.15
N PHE A 298 5.74 -6.31 53.39
CA PHE A 298 4.91 -5.77 54.48
C PHE A 298 5.71 -5.20 55.65
N ARG A 299 7.04 -5.37 55.67
CA ARG A 299 7.90 -5.00 56.81
C ARG A 299 7.42 -5.63 58.12
N ALA A 300 6.94 -6.87 58.02
CA ALA A 300 6.36 -7.64 59.11
C ALA A 300 6.72 -9.13 58.95
N THR A 301 6.59 -9.90 60.02
CA THR A 301 6.86 -11.35 60.02
C THR A 301 5.65 -12.19 59.56
N ARG A 302 4.51 -11.55 59.31
CA ARG A 302 3.29 -12.18 58.78
C ARG A 302 2.59 -11.23 57.80
N ALA A 303 1.97 -11.78 56.76
CA ALA A 303 1.16 -10.99 55.86
C ALA A 303 -0.09 -10.45 56.60
N PRO A 304 -0.54 -9.22 56.34
CA PRO A 304 -1.70 -8.62 57.03
C PRO A 304 -3.02 -9.32 56.72
N GLN A 305 -3.09 -10.04 55.61
CA GLN A 305 -4.23 -10.84 55.17
C GLN A 305 -3.70 -12.16 54.60
N ALA A 306 -4.56 -13.18 54.51
CA ALA A 306 -4.19 -14.43 53.86
C ALA A 306 -3.88 -14.19 52.37
N ILE A 307 -2.71 -14.66 51.92
CA ILE A 307 -2.28 -14.61 50.53
C ILE A 307 -2.17 -16.04 50.01
N GLU A 308 -2.77 -16.32 48.85
CA GLU A 308 -2.61 -17.63 48.23
C GLU A 308 -1.18 -17.78 47.70
N HIS A 309 -0.50 -18.85 48.11
CA HIS A 309 0.85 -19.17 47.64
C HIS A 309 0.78 -20.38 46.73
N LEU A 310 0.73 -20.13 45.41
CA LEU A 310 0.60 -21.14 44.37
C LEU A 310 1.98 -21.67 43.96
N SER A 311 2.24 -22.96 44.18
CA SER A 311 3.46 -23.63 43.72
C SER A 311 3.15 -24.93 42.96
N ASP A 312 4.19 -25.51 42.37
CA ASP A 312 4.14 -26.89 41.89
C ASP A 312 4.11 -27.90 43.06
N ASN A 313 4.03 -29.18 42.73
CA ASN A 313 4.04 -30.28 43.71
C ASN A 313 5.46 -30.69 44.15
N GLY A 314 6.45 -29.78 44.06
CA GLY A 314 7.82 -30.04 44.49
C GLY A 314 7.88 -30.46 45.97
N SER A 315 8.80 -31.36 46.30
CA SER A 315 8.96 -31.88 47.67
C SER A 315 9.23 -30.77 48.70
N ALA A 316 10.00 -29.74 48.31
CA ALA A 316 10.30 -28.59 49.16
C ALA A 316 9.05 -27.78 49.55
N TYR A 317 8.08 -27.65 48.64
CA TYR A 317 6.81 -26.94 48.87
C TYR A 317 5.75 -27.81 49.56
N THR A 318 5.72 -29.10 49.26
CA THR A 318 4.69 -30.04 49.77
C THR A 318 5.00 -30.60 51.15
N ALA A 319 6.26 -30.48 51.63
CA ALA A 319 6.68 -30.91 52.95
C ALA A 319 5.80 -30.33 54.07
N LYS A 320 5.48 -31.16 55.07
CA LYS A 320 4.59 -30.80 56.19
C LYS A 320 5.06 -29.53 56.90
N GLU A 321 6.35 -29.44 57.19
CA GLU A 321 6.95 -28.28 57.87
C GLU A 321 6.80 -27.00 57.05
N THR A 322 7.03 -27.05 55.73
CA THR A 322 6.87 -25.89 54.84
C THR A 322 5.42 -25.42 54.80
N ARG A 323 4.46 -26.35 54.73
CA ARG A 323 3.03 -26.01 54.73
C ARG A 323 2.57 -25.37 56.04
N LEU A 324 3.02 -25.90 57.17
CA LEU A 324 2.74 -25.34 58.49
C LEU A 324 3.37 -23.95 58.65
N PHE A 325 4.61 -23.79 58.18
CA PHE A 325 5.31 -22.51 58.21
C PHE A 325 4.58 -21.45 57.38
N ALA A 326 4.22 -21.77 56.12
CA ALA A 326 3.46 -20.87 55.25
C ALA A 326 2.16 -20.39 55.93
N GLN A 327 1.39 -21.31 56.52
CA GLN A 327 0.18 -20.95 57.27
C GLN A 327 0.47 -20.02 58.46
N ALA A 328 1.57 -20.25 59.18
CA ALA A 328 1.96 -19.42 60.32
C ALA A 328 2.28 -17.96 59.94
N ILE A 329 2.69 -17.70 58.68
CA ILE A 329 2.99 -16.36 58.16
C ILE A 329 1.88 -15.78 57.26
N ASN A 330 0.67 -16.36 57.32
CA ASN A 330 -0.52 -15.98 56.53
C ASN A 330 -0.40 -16.23 55.02
N LEU A 331 0.40 -17.22 54.62
CA LEU A 331 0.39 -17.76 53.26
C LEU A 331 -0.44 -19.05 53.20
N THR A 332 -1.44 -19.10 52.32
CA THR A 332 -2.27 -20.29 52.10
C THR A 332 -1.66 -21.14 50.98
N PRO A 333 -1.12 -22.34 51.27
CA PRO A 333 -0.49 -23.17 50.25
C PRO A 333 -1.52 -23.67 49.24
N CYS A 334 -1.31 -23.35 47.98
CA CYS A 334 -2.10 -23.81 46.85
C CYS A 334 -1.18 -24.58 45.89
N PHE A 335 -1.63 -25.72 45.38
CA PHE A 335 -0.82 -26.55 44.50
C PHE A 335 -1.46 -26.71 43.14
N THR A 336 -0.64 -26.70 42.09
CA THR A 336 -1.12 -26.97 40.73
C THR A 336 -1.62 -28.41 40.61
N PRO A 337 -2.72 -28.66 39.87
CA PRO A 337 -3.11 -30.01 39.50
C PRO A 337 -1.98 -30.76 38.82
N VAL A 338 -1.88 -32.08 39.06
CA VAL A 338 -0.87 -32.94 38.45
C VAL A 338 -0.94 -32.81 36.92
N ALA A 339 0.21 -32.58 36.29
CA ALA A 339 0.37 -32.45 34.83
C ALA A 339 -0.37 -31.25 34.17
N SER A 340 -0.53 -30.13 34.88
CA SER A 340 -1.05 -28.88 34.30
C SER A 340 -0.07 -27.69 34.46
N PRO A 341 1.03 -27.65 33.67
CA PRO A 341 2.00 -26.54 33.68
C PRO A 341 1.35 -25.17 33.49
N GLN A 342 0.23 -25.15 32.76
CA GLN A 342 -0.45 -23.93 32.41
C GLN A 342 -1.19 -23.28 33.60
N SER A 343 -1.34 -24.00 34.71
CA SER A 343 -1.89 -23.48 35.98
C SER A 343 -0.94 -22.49 36.68
N ASN A 344 0.36 -22.55 36.35
CA ASN A 344 1.39 -21.63 36.85
C ASN A 344 2.03 -20.82 35.70
N GLY A 345 1.20 -20.40 34.73
CA GLY A 345 1.68 -19.69 33.54
C GLY A 345 2.40 -18.36 33.84
N MET A 346 2.23 -17.79 35.04
CA MET A 346 2.93 -16.59 35.49
C MET A 346 4.41 -16.87 35.71
N SER A 347 4.71 -17.89 36.50
CA SER A 347 6.06 -18.37 36.74
C SER A 347 6.70 -18.89 35.46
N GLU A 348 5.98 -19.66 34.64
CA GLU A 348 6.53 -20.17 33.37
C GLU A 348 6.93 -19.03 32.41
N ALA A 349 6.14 -17.94 32.38
CA ALA A 349 6.46 -16.77 31.58
C ALA A 349 7.71 -16.03 32.11
N PHE A 350 7.86 -15.93 33.43
CA PHE A 350 9.06 -15.38 34.05
C PHE A 350 10.29 -16.24 33.74
N VAL A 351 10.24 -17.55 33.95
CA VAL A 351 11.36 -18.48 33.66
C VAL A 351 11.80 -18.35 32.20
N LYS A 352 10.86 -18.29 31.26
CA LYS A 352 11.17 -18.06 29.84
C LYS A 352 11.84 -16.72 29.58
N THR A 353 11.39 -15.68 30.27
CA THR A 353 11.97 -14.33 30.18
C THR A 353 13.38 -14.31 30.72
N LEU A 354 13.59 -14.84 31.94
CA LEU A 354 14.89 -14.89 32.59
C LEU A 354 15.91 -15.68 31.75
N LYS A 355 15.51 -16.87 31.28
CA LYS A 355 16.36 -17.71 30.42
C LYS A 355 16.73 -17.02 29.10
N ARG A 356 15.76 -16.34 28.46
CA ARG A 356 15.99 -15.67 27.18
C ARG A 356 16.86 -14.42 27.34
N ASP A 357 16.51 -13.56 28.28
CA ASP A 357 17.00 -12.18 28.34
C ASP A 357 18.27 -12.02 29.18
N TYR A 358 18.61 -12.99 30.03
CA TYR A 358 19.76 -12.88 30.91
C TYR A 358 20.67 -14.10 30.76
N ILE A 359 20.17 -15.30 31.08
CA ILE A 359 21.00 -16.52 31.13
C ILE A 359 21.66 -16.84 29.78
N ARG A 360 20.92 -16.73 28.67
CA ARG A 360 21.45 -17.06 27.33
C ARG A 360 22.46 -16.05 26.77
N ILE A 361 22.46 -14.82 27.27
CA ILE A 361 23.28 -13.74 26.72
C ILE A 361 24.44 -13.35 27.64
N SER A 362 24.44 -13.84 28.89
CA SER A 362 25.46 -13.52 29.89
C SER A 362 26.58 -14.56 29.90
N PRO A 363 27.82 -14.17 30.20
CA PRO A 363 28.89 -15.13 30.44
C PRO A 363 28.68 -15.87 31.77
N LEU A 364 28.70 -17.20 31.72
CA LEU A 364 28.47 -18.08 32.87
C LEU A 364 29.62 -19.08 33.03
N PRO A 365 30.84 -18.63 33.38
CA PRO A 365 32.01 -19.50 33.50
C PRO A 365 31.86 -20.53 34.63
N ASP A 366 31.33 -20.10 35.78
CA ASP A 366 31.18 -20.88 37.01
C ASP A 366 29.95 -20.45 37.81
N ALA A 367 29.54 -21.26 38.79
CA ALA A 367 28.36 -20.97 39.60
C ALA A 367 28.50 -19.70 40.44
N GLU A 368 29.69 -19.37 40.93
CA GLU A 368 29.91 -18.17 41.75
C GLU A 368 29.60 -16.90 40.95
N THR A 369 30.08 -16.86 39.71
CA THR A 369 29.84 -15.78 38.76
C THR A 369 28.37 -15.70 38.37
N ALA A 370 27.68 -16.83 38.23
CA ALA A 370 26.24 -16.84 37.99
C ALA A 370 25.47 -16.28 39.20
N LEU A 371 25.77 -16.73 40.42
CA LEU A 371 25.10 -16.27 41.65
C LEU A 371 25.27 -14.75 41.87
N ARG A 372 26.47 -14.20 41.60
CA ARG A 372 26.72 -12.75 41.69
C ARG A 372 25.90 -11.92 40.69
N GLN A 373 25.44 -12.51 39.60
CA GLN A 373 24.67 -11.80 38.56
C GLN A 373 23.15 -11.86 38.78
N ILE A 374 22.64 -12.85 39.51
CA ILE A 374 21.19 -13.07 39.66
C ILE A 374 20.49 -11.83 40.23
N ASP A 375 21.07 -11.20 41.26
CA ASP A 375 20.47 -10.04 41.90
C ASP A 375 20.22 -8.90 40.89
N GLY A 376 21.25 -8.54 40.11
CA GLY A 376 21.12 -7.54 39.06
C GLY A 376 20.16 -7.93 37.92
N TRP A 377 19.98 -9.23 37.65
CA TRP A 377 18.97 -9.69 36.68
C TRP A 377 17.55 -9.54 37.21
N ILE A 378 17.33 -9.82 38.50
CA ILE A 378 16.03 -9.66 39.15
C ILE A 378 15.68 -8.17 39.28
N GLU A 379 16.65 -7.33 39.64
CA GLU A 379 16.47 -5.88 39.70
C GLU A 379 16.16 -5.24 38.33
N ASP A 380 16.80 -5.70 37.24
CA ASP A 380 16.51 -5.21 35.89
C ASP A 380 15.16 -5.73 35.35
N TYR A 381 14.69 -6.88 35.83
CA TYR A 381 13.39 -7.44 35.45
C TYR A 381 12.22 -6.69 36.09
N ASN A 382 12.33 -6.41 37.40
CA ASN A 382 11.34 -5.64 38.16
C ASN A 382 11.26 -4.18 37.66
#